data_AF-A0A925M747-F1
#
_entry.id   AF-A0A925M747-F1
#
_cell.length_a   1.000
_cell.length_b   1.000
_cell.length_c   1.000
_cell.angle_alpha   90.00
_cell.angle_beta   90.00
_cell.angle_gamma   90.00
#
_symmetry.space_group_name_H-M   'P 1'
#
loop_
_entity.id
_entity.type
_entity.pdbx_description
1 polymer ?
#
loop_
_entity_poly.entity_id
_entity_poly.type
_entity_poly.pdbx_seq_one_letter_code
_entity_poly.pdbx_strand_id
1 'polypeptide(L)'
;MTVIARDAVASDHLVYSWPFPLGPDVEVTCADDEQVIMCPAWLVGDRLGPGRHLWRTPDPSRPVAAFFVLTAPVEVSFDMTTMFIIPTTGQPIRLRAHGSLQVRCADPGLLIAQFVGLPFDRVNEGVLRSVSRSVERMLARLLTRRVVMASSPIAVTDSGMLSGIVEELVAYNPTAGAVFGIELIRMGHLLIVADDGSSPYIALPDSGEWADGQPYIAANGEIHHAVAPVADVPLLETARGRALSNGDPP
;
A
#
# COMPACT_ATOMS: atom_id res chain seq x y z
N MET A 1 -0.99 -25.59 -27.68
CA MET A 1 -0.98 -25.49 -26.21
C MET A 1 -0.46 -24.11 -25.88
N THR A 2 -1.22 -23.30 -25.17
CA THR A 2 -0.87 -21.89 -24.91
C THR A 2 -0.03 -21.81 -23.65
N VAL A 3 1.11 -21.15 -23.73
CA VAL A 3 1.96 -20.86 -22.57
C VAL A 3 1.67 -19.42 -22.14
N ILE A 4 1.41 -19.22 -20.85
CA ILE A 4 1.19 -17.89 -20.28
C ILE A 4 2.16 -17.64 -19.13
N ALA A 5 2.60 -16.39 -19.01
CA ALA A 5 3.47 -15.87 -17.96
C ALA A 5 3.18 -14.38 -17.80
N ARG A 6 3.60 -13.76 -16.70
CA ARG A 6 3.51 -12.30 -16.56
C ARG A 6 4.29 -11.60 -17.68
N ASP A 7 3.70 -10.54 -18.22
CA ASP A 7 4.39 -9.67 -19.17
C ASP A 7 5.48 -8.87 -18.46
N ALA A 8 6.67 -8.79 -19.07
CA ALA A 8 7.80 -8.05 -18.51
C ALA A 8 7.50 -6.56 -18.25
N VAL A 9 6.55 -5.97 -18.98
CA VAL A 9 6.12 -4.57 -18.82
C VAL A 9 5.32 -4.35 -17.54
N ALA A 10 4.73 -5.41 -16.98
CA ALA A 10 3.95 -5.38 -15.75
C ALA A 10 4.69 -6.07 -14.58
N SER A 11 6.03 -6.11 -14.63
CA SER A 11 6.85 -6.77 -13.62
C SER A 11 6.71 -6.16 -12.22
N ASP A 12 6.39 -4.87 -12.14
CA ASP A 12 6.20 -4.08 -10.92
C ASP A 12 4.72 -4.04 -10.46
N HIS A 13 3.80 -4.52 -11.28
CA HIS A 13 2.38 -4.52 -10.93
C HIS A 13 2.07 -5.58 -9.87
N LEU A 14 1.45 -5.16 -8.77
CA LEU A 14 0.96 -6.09 -7.74
C LEU A 14 -0.01 -7.13 -8.33
N VAL A 15 -0.88 -6.70 -9.25
CA VAL A 15 -1.81 -7.57 -9.97
C VAL A 15 -1.71 -7.34 -11.46
N TYR A 16 -1.51 -8.40 -12.22
CA TYR A 16 -1.54 -8.40 -13.68
C TYR A 16 -2.62 -9.35 -14.19
N SER A 17 -3.68 -8.80 -14.78
CA SER A 17 -4.74 -9.57 -15.43
C SER A 17 -4.29 -9.97 -16.83
N TRP A 18 -4.30 -11.28 -17.13
CA TRP A 18 -3.94 -11.75 -18.46
C TRP A 18 -4.96 -11.26 -19.50
N PRO A 19 -4.52 -10.56 -20.56
CA PRO A 19 -5.45 -9.83 -21.44
C PRO A 19 -6.09 -10.69 -22.53
N PHE A 20 -5.55 -11.88 -22.80
CA PHE A 20 -6.00 -12.72 -23.92
C PHE A 20 -6.90 -13.86 -23.45
N PRO A 21 -7.89 -14.28 -24.27
CA PRO A 21 -8.72 -15.42 -23.94
C PRO A 21 -7.87 -16.69 -23.82
N LEU A 22 -8.14 -17.47 -22.76
CA LEU A 22 -7.45 -18.73 -22.50
C LEU A 22 -8.26 -19.91 -23.02
N GLY A 23 -7.55 -20.90 -23.56
CA GLY A 23 -8.12 -22.20 -23.93
C GLY A 23 -8.35 -23.09 -22.70
N PRO A 24 -8.90 -24.30 -22.91
CA PRO A 24 -9.18 -25.23 -21.81
C PRO A 24 -7.92 -25.82 -21.18
N ASP A 25 -6.82 -25.89 -21.94
CA ASP A 25 -5.52 -26.43 -21.51
C ASP A 25 -4.43 -25.38 -21.72
N VAL A 26 -3.74 -24.99 -20.64
CA VAL A 26 -2.69 -23.98 -20.67
C VAL A 26 -1.48 -24.40 -19.82
N GLU A 27 -0.29 -24.03 -20.28
CA GLU A 27 0.93 -24.06 -19.46
C GLU A 27 1.08 -22.69 -18.80
N VAL A 28 1.21 -22.66 -17.48
CA VAL A 28 1.39 -21.43 -16.71
C VAL A 28 2.79 -21.43 -16.14
N THR A 29 3.55 -20.36 -16.39
CA THR A 29 4.86 -20.13 -15.77
C THR A 29 4.74 -18.98 -14.78
N CYS A 30 5.18 -19.22 -13.55
CA CYS A 30 5.07 -18.30 -12.44
C CYS A 30 6.45 -18.05 -11.80
N ALA A 31 6.75 -16.80 -11.51
CA ALA A 31 8.00 -16.41 -10.83
C ALA A 31 8.01 -16.84 -9.35
N ASP A 32 9.18 -16.75 -8.70
CA ASP A 32 9.38 -17.18 -7.30
C ASP A 32 8.56 -16.37 -6.29
N ASP A 33 8.30 -15.10 -6.60
CA ASP A 33 7.56 -14.16 -5.77
C ASP A 33 6.13 -13.95 -6.28
N GLU A 34 5.59 -14.89 -7.03
CA GLU A 34 4.31 -14.75 -7.71
C GLU A 34 3.36 -15.93 -7.43
N GLN A 35 2.06 -15.67 -7.53
CA GLN A 35 1.03 -16.69 -7.66
C GLN A 35 0.10 -16.35 -8.82
N VAL A 36 -0.38 -17.39 -9.50
CA VAL A 36 -1.39 -17.24 -10.56
C VAL A 36 -2.73 -17.77 -10.08
N ILE A 37 -3.75 -16.94 -10.18
CA ILE A 37 -5.12 -17.28 -9.83
C ILE A 37 -5.88 -17.57 -11.11
N MET A 38 -6.27 -18.84 -11.26
CA MET A 38 -7.06 -19.32 -12.40
C MET A 38 -8.53 -19.13 -12.08
N CYS A 39 -9.23 -18.40 -12.96
CA CYS A 39 -10.61 -18.02 -12.77
C CYS A 39 -11.52 -18.60 -13.85
N PRO A 40 -11.87 -19.91 -13.79
CA PRO A 40 -12.84 -20.49 -14.69
C PRO A 40 -14.22 -19.89 -14.43
N ALA A 41 -14.96 -19.57 -15.49
CA ALA A 41 -16.33 -19.06 -15.41
C ALA A 41 -16.52 -17.84 -14.50
N TRP A 42 -15.49 -17.00 -14.38
CA TRP A 42 -15.50 -15.85 -13.48
C TRP A 42 -15.71 -16.24 -12.01
N LEU A 43 -15.09 -17.34 -11.57
CA LEU A 43 -14.98 -17.71 -10.16
C LEU A 43 -13.52 -18.01 -9.85
N VAL A 44 -13.07 -17.71 -8.63
CA VAL A 44 -11.73 -18.12 -8.17
C VAL A 44 -11.72 -19.65 -8.09
N GLY A 45 -10.94 -20.29 -8.98
CA GLY A 45 -10.84 -21.74 -9.07
C GLY A 45 -9.58 -22.24 -8.38
N ASP A 46 -8.45 -22.11 -9.08
CA ASP A 46 -7.17 -22.64 -8.61
C ASP A 46 -6.15 -21.54 -8.32
N ARG A 47 -5.22 -21.87 -7.42
CA ARG A 47 -4.07 -21.03 -7.06
C ARG A 47 -2.80 -21.80 -7.39
N LEU A 48 -2.05 -21.31 -8.38
CA LEU A 48 -0.80 -21.89 -8.84
C LEU A 48 0.35 -21.09 -8.21
N GLY A 49 1.24 -21.79 -7.51
CA GLY A 49 2.45 -21.19 -6.93
C GLY A 49 3.59 -21.03 -7.95
N PRO A 50 4.80 -20.73 -7.47
CA PRO A 50 5.98 -20.61 -8.32
C PRO A 50 6.26 -21.85 -9.19
N GLY A 51 6.90 -21.63 -10.34
CA GLY A 51 7.31 -22.68 -11.26
C GLY A 51 6.39 -22.86 -12.46
N ARG A 52 6.46 -24.03 -13.10
CA ARG A 52 5.69 -24.36 -14.30
C ARG A 52 4.57 -25.34 -13.97
N HIS A 53 3.37 -25.02 -14.45
CA HIS A 53 2.17 -25.78 -14.18
C HIS A 53 1.45 -26.10 -15.46
N LEU A 54 1.00 -27.34 -15.58
CA LEU A 54 0.00 -27.72 -16.58
C LEU A 54 -1.37 -27.57 -15.94
N TRP A 55 -2.18 -26.62 -16.41
CA TRP A 55 -3.51 -26.40 -15.89
C TRP A 55 -4.58 -26.71 -16.94
N ARG A 56 -5.64 -27.38 -16.50
CA ARG A 56 -6.80 -27.73 -17.30
C ARG A 56 -8.07 -27.26 -16.60
N THR A 57 -8.93 -26.55 -17.33
CA THR A 57 -10.21 -26.08 -16.79
C THR A 57 -11.13 -27.26 -16.45
N PRO A 58 -11.86 -27.21 -15.32
CA PRO A 58 -12.87 -28.21 -15.00
C PRO A 58 -14.09 -28.14 -15.94
N ASP A 59 -14.35 -26.98 -16.57
CA ASP A 59 -15.42 -26.79 -17.54
C ASP A 59 -14.87 -26.19 -18.85
N PRO A 60 -14.60 -27.02 -19.88
CA PRO A 60 -14.04 -26.58 -21.16
C PRO A 60 -14.96 -25.66 -21.96
N SER A 61 -16.25 -25.61 -21.63
CA SER A 61 -17.23 -24.80 -22.35
C SER A 61 -17.25 -23.34 -21.91
N ARG A 62 -16.57 -23.01 -20.80
CA ARG A 62 -16.61 -21.69 -20.17
C ARG A 62 -15.29 -20.93 -20.34
N PRO A 63 -15.35 -19.59 -20.39
CA PRO A 63 -14.14 -18.77 -20.45
C PRO A 63 -13.33 -18.89 -19.17
N VAL A 64 -12.01 -18.73 -19.31
CA VAL A 64 -11.05 -18.73 -18.21
C VAL A 64 -10.29 -17.41 -18.24
N ALA A 65 -10.15 -16.78 -17.08
CA ALA A 65 -9.24 -15.67 -16.85
C ALA A 65 -8.07 -16.12 -15.96
N ALA A 66 -6.93 -15.46 -16.08
CA ALA A 66 -5.79 -15.67 -15.20
C ALA A 66 -5.32 -14.32 -14.63
N PHE A 67 -5.00 -14.31 -13.34
CA PHE A 67 -4.46 -13.16 -12.65
C PHE A 67 -3.13 -13.52 -12.00
N PHE A 68 -2.09 -12.83 -12.40
CA PHE A 68 -0.76 -12.93 -11.85
C PHE A 68 -0.65 -11.94 -10.68
N VAL A 69 -0.34 -12.44 -9.48
CA VAL A 69 -0.30 -11.64 -8.25
C VAL A 69 1.07 -11.73 -7.61
N LEU A 70 1.72 -10.59 -7.39
CA LEU A 70 2.97 -10.54 -6.65
C LEU A 70 2.71 -10.75 -5.15
N THR A 71 3.54 -11.60 -4.56
CA THR A 71 3.59 -11.87 -3.12
C THR A 71 4.70 -11.07 -2.44
N ALA A 72 5.65 -10.53 -3.21
CA ALA A 72 6.62 -9.57 -2.73
C ALA A 72 5.96 -8.24 -2.31
N PRO A 73 6.53 -7.51 -1.34
CA PRO A 73 6.03 -6.20 -0.96
C PRO A 73 6.15 -5.17 -2.10
N VAL A 74 5.10 -4.39 -2.31
CA VAL A 74 5.00 -3.28 -3.25
C VAL A 74 4.83 -1.97 -2.48
N GLU A 75 5.48 -0.91 -2.95
CA GLU A 75 5.36 0.42 -2.38
C GLU A 75 4.13 1.16 -2.91
N VAL A 76 3.42 1.83 -2.02
CA VAL A 76 2.27 2.70 -2.33
C VAL A 76 2.55 4.06 -1.72
N SER A 77 2.66 5.07 -2.58
CA SER A 77 2.76 6.48 -2.18
C SER A 77 1.38 7.04 -1.85
N PHE A 78 1.32 7.98 -0.92
CA PHE A 78 0.12 8.79 -0.62
C PHE A 78 0.49 10.26 -0.45
N ASP A 79 -0.45 11.14 -0.81
CA ASP A 79 -0.37 12.57 -0.55
C ASP A 79 -1.74 13.06 -0.08
N MET A 80 -1.80 13.52 1.15
CA MET A 80 -3.02 13.94 1.82
C MET A 80 -2.92 15.40 2.21
N THR A 81 -3.97 16.17 1.92
CA THR A 81 -4.15 17.51 2.48
C THR A 81 -5.48 17.58 3.21
N THR A 82 -5.47 18.08 4.45
CA THR A 82 -6.68 18.31 5.25
C THR A 82 -6.66 19.71 5.85
N MET A 83 -7.84 20.31 6.02
CA MET A 83 -8.00 21.62 6.64
C MET A 83 -9.17 21.60 7.63
N PHE A 84 -8.98 22.23 8.78
CA PHE A 84 -9.97 22.32 9.84
C PHE A 84 -9.67 23.51 10.74
N ILE A 85 -10.61 23.83 11.63
CA ILE A 85 -10.46 24.88 12.64
C ILE A 85 -10.27 24.22 14.00
N ILE A 86 -9.28 24.66 14.77
CA ILE A 86 -9.10 24.21 16.15
C ILE A 86 -10.27 24.78 16.98
N PRO A 87 -11.13 23.93 17.59
CA PRO A 87 -12.33 24.41 18.28
C PRO A 87 -12.04 25.34 19.47
N THR A 88 -10.91 25.14 20.15
CA THR A 88 -10.53 25.89 21.36
C THR A 88 -9.98 27.28 21.04
N THR A 89 -9.23 27.42 19.94
CA THR A 89 -8.55 28.68 19.58
C THR A 89 -9.20 29.42 18.41
N GLY A 90 -10.07 28.74 17.63
CA GLY A 90 -10.62 29.27 16.39
C GLY A 90 -9.59 29.38 15.25
N GLN A 91 -8.37 28.90 15.45
CA GLN A 91 -7.30 29.00 14.45
C GLN A 91 -7.54 28.02 13.29
N PRO A 92 -7.52 28.48 12.03
CA PRO A 92 -7.51 27.59 10.89
C PRO A 92 -6.16 26.89 10.78
N ILE A 93 -6.18 25.58 10.54
CA ILE A 93 -5.00 24.76 10.31
C ILE A 93 -5.16 24.03 9.00
N ARG A 94 -4.10 24.03 8.21
CA ARG A 94 -3.93 23.17 7.05
C ARG A 94 -2.78 22.21 7.33
N LEU A 95 -3.03 20.91 7.16
CA LEU A 95 -2.02 19.88 7.25
C LEU A 95 -1.86 19.24 5.88
N ARG A 96 -0.61 19.02 5.46
CA ARG A 96 -0.26 18.14 4.34
C ARG A 96 0.61 17.03 4.87
N ALA A 97 0.29 15.79 4.49
CA ALA A 97 1.10 14.63 4.80
C ALA A 97 1.41 13.86 3.53
N HIS A 98 2.70 13.63 3.29
CA HIS A 98 3.19 12.85 2.16
C HIS A 98 4.04 11.69 2.69
N GLY A 99 3.92 10.54 2.06
CA GLY A 99 4.68 9.38 2.48
C GLY A 99 4.47 8.18 1.58
N SER A 100 5.04 7.06 2.00
CA SER A 100 4.79 5.77 1.37
C SER A 100 4.63 4.67 2.40
N LEU A 101 4.11 3.55 1.95
CA LEU A 101 3.91 2.33 2.72
C LEU A 101 4.19 1.12 1.85
N GLN A 102 4.64 0.05 2.50
CA GLN A 102 4.82 -1.24 1.84
C GLN A 102 3.66 -2.15 2.15
N VAL A 103 3.02 -2.67 1.11
CA VAL A 103 1.94 -3.65 1.20
C VAL A 103 2.32 -4.92 0.49
N ARG A 104 1.77 -6.04 0.92
CA ARG A 104 1.87 -7.30 0.18
C ARG A 104 0.50 -7.91 -0.01
N CYS A 105 0.38 -8.76 -1.01
CA CYS A 105 -0.76 -9.66 -1.10
C CYS A 105 -0.55 -10.84 -0.13
N ALA A 106 -1.41 -10.92 0.90
CA ALA A 106 -1.42 -12.02 1.86
C ALA A 106 -2.35 -13.16 1.42
N ASP A 107 -3.45 -12.84 0.73
CA ASP A 107 -4.35 -13.84 0.13
C ASP A 107 -4.73 -13.43 -1.31
N PRO A 108 -4.02 -13.96 -2.33
CA PRO A 108 -4.32 -13.70 -3.73
C PRO A 108 -5.72 -14.12 -4.16
N GLY A 109 -6.25 -15.21 -3.62
CA GLY A 109 -7.60 -15.65 -4.00
C GLY A 109 -8.67 -14.71 -3.48
N LEU A 110 -8.53 -14.21 -2.25
CA LEU A 110 -9.45 -13.22 -1.70
C LEU A 110 -9.32 -11.86 -2.42
N LEU A 111 -8.10 -11.45 -2.75
CA LEU A 111 -7.84 -10.26 -3.55
C LEU A 111 -8.49 -10.33 -4.93
N ILE A 112 -8.39 -11.47 -5.60
CA ILE A 112 -8.94 -11.62 -6.95
C ILE A 112 -10.46 -11.79 -6.92
N ALA A 113 -11.04 -12.44 -5.90
CA ALA A 113 -12.48 -12.65 -5.79
C ALA A 113 -13.34 -11.37 -5.92
N GLN A 114 -12.82 -10.21 -5.53
CA GLN A 114 -13.51 -8.91 -5.66
C GLN A 114 -13.47 -8.30 -7.07
N PHE A 115 -12.62 -8.80 -7.97
CA PHE A 115 -12.43 -8.29 -9.33
C PHE A 115 -12.91 -9.23 -10.43
N VAL A 116 -13.12 -10.50 -10.10
CA VAL A 116 -13.51 -11.50 -11.09
C VAL A 116 -14.89 -11.16 -11.69
N GLY A 117 -14.97 -11.22 -13.02
CA GLY A 117 -16.19 -10.92 -13.78
C GLY A 117 -16.38 -9.43 -14.08
N LEU A 118 -15.47 -8.57 -13.64
CA LEU A 118 -15.47 -7.15 -13.96
C LEU A 118 -14.46 -6.85 -15.08
N PRO A 119 -14.83 -6.05 -16.09
CA PRO A 119 -13.97 -5.72 -17.22
C PRO A 119 -12.97 -4.64 -16.79
N PHE A 120 -11.98 -5.02 -15.99
CA PHE A 120 -10.95 -4.10 -15.52
C PHE A 120 -9.64 -4.32 -16.26
N ASP A 121 -9.29 -3.36 -17.10
CA ASP A 121 -7.95 -3.27 -17.68
C ASP A 121 -6.93 -2.68 -16.68
N ARG A 122 -7.42 -2.13 -15.56
CA ARG A 122 -6.65 -1.33 -14.58
C ARG A 122 -6.79 -1.81 -13.14
N VAL A 123 -6.82 -3.13 -12.94
CA VAL A 123 -6.96 -3.73 -11.59
C VAL A 123 -5.85 -3.23 -10.65
N ASN A 124 -4.59 -3.24 -11.11
CA ASN A 124 -3.44 -2.78 -10.32
C ASN A 124 -3.63 -1.35 -9.81
N GLU A 125 -3.88 -0.41 -10.72
CA GLU A 125 -4.08 1.01 -10.40
C GLU A 125 -5.25 1.21 -9.42
N GLY A 126 -6.33 0.45 -9.59
CA GLY A 126 -7.49 0.46 -8.68
C GLY A 126 -7.13 0.00 -7.26
N VAL A 127 -6.36 -1.09 -7.14
CA VAL A 127 -5.88 -1.63 -5.85
C VAL A 127 -5.01 -0.59 -5.14
N LEU A 128 -3.95 -0.11 -5.79
CA LEU A 128 -2.99 0.83 -5.18
C LEU A 128 -3.68 2.15 -4.80
N ARG A 129 -4.58 2.66 -5.65
CA ARG A 129 -5.39 3.85 -5.35
C ARG A 129 -6.33 3.64 -4.16
N SER A 130 -6.96 2.48 -4.03
CA SER A 130 -7.84 2.18 -2.90
C SER A 130 -7.06 2.19 -1.58
N VAL A 131 -5.89 1.55 -1.58
CA VAL A 131 -4.97 1.56 -0.44
C VAL A 131 -4.54 2.99 -0.09
N SER A 132 -4.04 3.77 -1.06
CA SER A 132 -3.64 5.18 -0.85
C SER A 132 -4.76 5.99 -0.22
N ARG A 133 -5.97 5.96 -0.80
CA ARG A 133 -7.12 6.72 -0.30
C ARG A 133 -7.57 6.30 1.09
N SER A 134 -7.47 5.02 1.41
CA SER A 134 -7.79 4.54 2.76
C SER A 134 -6.83 5.11 3.80
N VAL A 135 -5.53 5.12 3.46
CA VAL A 135 -4.47 5.67 4.30
C VAL A 135 -4.64 7.17 4.47
N GLU A 136 -4.87 7.92 3.37
CA GLU A 136 -5.14 9.36 3.40
C GLU A 136 -6.31 9.69 4.34
N ARG A 137 -7.42 8.96 4.25
CA ARG A 137 -8.60 9.17 5.10
C ARG A 137 -8.32 8.87 6.57
N MET A 138 -7.59 7.80 6.85
CA MET A 138 -7.23 7.42 8.22
C MET A 138 -6.27 8.44 8.84
N LEU A 139 -5.25 8.82 8.09
CA LEU A 139 -4.26 9.80 8.48
C LEU A 139 -4.92 11.16 8.72
N ALA A 140 -5.83 11.61 7.86
CA ALA A 140 -6.55 12.87 8.05
C ALA A 140 -7.31 12.90 9.39
N ARG A 141 -7.99 11.80 9.74
CA ARG A 141 -8.70 11.67 11.02
C ARG A 141 -7.75 11.66 12.21
N LEU A 142 -6.67 10.89 12.12
CA LEU A 142 -5.66 10.77 13.17
C LEU A 142 -4.98 12.10 13.45
N LEU A 143 -4.49 12.77 12.40
CA LEU A 143 -3.80 14.05 12.53
C LEU A 143 -4.73 15.14 13.07
N THR A 144 -5.96 15.24 12.54
CA THR A 144 -6.96 16.18 13.03
C THR A 144 -7.24 15.95 14.52
N ARG A 145 -7.44 14.69 14.94
CA ARG A 145 -7.66 14.35 16.35
C ARG A 145 -6.50 14.82 17.23
N ARG A 146 -5.26 14.50 16.85
CA ARG A 146 -4.06 14.86 17.63
C ARG A 146 -3.90 16.37 17.77
N VAL A 147 -4.05 17.12 16.67
CA VAL A 147 -3.96 18.59 16.68
C VAL A 147 -5.08 19.22 17.51
N VAL A 148 -6.32 18.74 17.38
CA VAL A 148 -7.46 19.26 18.15
C VAL A 148 -7.26 19.01 19.65
N MET A 149 -6.82 17.80 20.05
CA MET A 149 -6.61 17.47 21.47
C MET A 149 -5.43 18.24 22.07
N ALA A 150 -4.35 18.44 21.31
CA ALA A 150 -3.20 19.23 21.75
C ALA A 150 -3.40 20.75 21.61
N SER A 151 -4.46 21.19 20.91
CA SER A 151 -4.69 22.58 20.48
C SER A 151 -3.49 23.21 19.75
N SER A 152 -2.65 22.40 19.09
CA SER A 152 -1.43 22.86 18.42
C SER A 152 -1.01 21.92 17.28
N PRO A 153 -0.58 22.45 16.11
CA PRO A 153 -0.06 21.63 15.01
C PRO A 153 1.28 20.96 15.32
N ILE A 154 2.03 21.45 16.32
CA ILE A 154 3.33 20.88 16.72
C ILE A 154 3.18 19.40 17.14
N ALA A 155 2.00 19.01 17.64
CA ALA A 155 1.70 17.63 18.02
C ALA A 155 1.78 16.61 16.87
N VAL A 156 1.83 17.07 15.62
CA VAL A 156 1.96 16.21 14.44
C VAL A 156 3.15 16.56 13.53
N THR A 157 3.75 17.74 13.69
CA THR A 157 4.93 18.15 12.90
C THR A 157 6.25 17.92 13.63
N ASP A 158 6.23 17.72 14.95
CA ASP A 158 7.44 17.40 15.70
C ASP A 158 7.94 15.98 15.34
N SER A 159 9.23 15.89 15.00
CA SER A 159 9.93 14.63 14.72
C SER A 159 9.80 13.60 15.84
N GLY A 160 9.77 14.05 17.11
CA GLY A 160 9.60 13.17 18.27
C GLY A 160 8.24 12.48 18.33
N MET A 161 7.24 13.01 17.62
CA MET A 161 5.87 12.49 17.61
C MET A 161 5.58 11.54 16.44
N LEU A 162 6.45 11.49 15.42
CA LEU A 162 6.22 10.72 14.20
C LEU A 162 6.13 9.21 14.45
N SER A 163 6.95 8.66 15.33
CA SER A 163 6.91 7.22 15.68
C SER A 163 5.54 6.82 16.23
N GLY A 164 5.00 7.59 17.17
CA GLY A 164 3.68 7.33 17.74
C GLY A 164 2.54 7.49 16.72
N ILE A 165 2.70 8.37 15.72
CA ILE A 165 1.73 8.50 14.62
C ILE A 165 1.77 7.25 13.73
N VAL A 166 2.97 6.76 13.40
CA VAL A 166 3.16 5.53 12.61
C VAL A 166 2.60 4.32 13.35
N GLU A 167 2.88 4.18 14.64
CA GLU A 167 2.35 3.08 15.46
C GLU A 167 0.82 3.08 15.50
N GLU A 168 0.19 4.24 15.72
CA GLU A 168 -1.27 4.37 15.67
C GLU A 168 -1.84 4.03 14.29
N LEU A 169 -1.21 4.52 13.22
CA LEU A 169 -1.65 4.26 11.85
C LEU A 169 -1.59 2.77 11.52
N VAL A 170 -0.49 2.09 11.88
CA VAL A 170 -0.32 0.64 11.70
C VAL A 170 -1.36 -0.12 12.53
N ALA A 171 -1.61 0.30 13.77
CA ALA A 171 -2.61 -0.32 14.64
C ALA A 171 -4.05 -0.21 14.07
N TYR A 172 -4.36 0.88 13.37
CA TYR A 172 -5.64 1.03 12.67
C TYR A 172 -5.75 0.17 11.40
N ASN A 173 -4.63 -0.33 10.89
CA ASN A 173 -4.54 -1.17 9.69
C ASN A 173 -5.38 -0.64 8.52
N PRO A 174 -4.97 0.47 7.87
CA PRO A 174 -5.76 1.12 6.83
C PRO A 174 -5.98 0.24 5.59
N THR A 175 -5.20 -0.83 5.39
CA THR A 175 -5.39 -1.74 4.23
C THR A 175 -6.56 -2.69 4.44
N ALA A 176 -6.88 -3.07 5.69
CA ALA A 176 -7.92 -4.04 6.00
C ALA A 176 -9.32 -3.65 5.49
N GLY A 177 -9.61 -2.35 5.42
CA GLY A 177 -10.87 -1.81 4.87
C GLY A 177 -10.79 -1.34 3.42
N ALA A 178 -9.60 -1.39 2.80
CA ALA A 178 -9.36 -0.83 1.47
C ALA A 178 -9.50 -1.87 0.36
N VAL A 179 -8.83 -3.01 0.55
CA VAL A 179 -8.73 -4.09 -0.43
C VAL A 179 -8.57 -5.41 0.33
N PHE A 180 -9.43 -6.39 0.04
CA PHE A 180 -9.33 -7.69 0.68
C PHE A 180 -8.09 -8.44 0.19
N GLY A 181 -7.46 -9.21 1.07
CA GLY A 181 -6.25 -9.97 0.74
C GLY A 181 -4.95 -9.14 0.69
N ILE A 182 -5.00 -7.84 0.99
CA ILE A 182 -3.81 -6.98 1.11
C ILE A 182 -3.49 -6.71 2.59
N GLU A 183 -2.22 -6.86 2.94
CA GLU A 183 -1.68 -6.60 4.28
C GLU A 183 -0.67 -5.45 4.24
N LEU A 184 -0.76 -4.54 5.21
CA LEU A 184 0.26 -3.53 5.49
C LEU A 184 1.48 -4.19 6.15
N ILE A 185 2.66 -4.06 5.54
CA ILE A 185 3.91 -4.57 6.10
C ILE A 185 4.56 -3.53 7.00
N ARG A 186 4.77 -2.33 6.46
CA ARG A 186 5.39 -1.22 7.20
C ARG A 186 5.11 0.12 6.54
N MET A 187 5.32 1.18 7.29
CA MET A 187 5.47 2.51 6.72
C MET A 187 6.84 2.67 6.08
N GLY A 188 6.90 3.35 4.93
CA GLY A 188 8.11 3.87 4.33
C GLY A 188 8.48 5.18 5.01
N HIS A 189 8.53 6.28 4.25
CA HIS A 189 8.68 7.63 4.83
C HIS A 189 7.32 8.26 5.13
N LEU A 190 7.32 9.19 6.09
CA LEU A 190 6.17 10.04 6.41
C LEU A 190 6.70 11.45 6.74
N LEU A 191 6.22 12.43 6.00
CA LEU A 191 6.47 13.85 6.22
C LEU A 191 5.13 14.53 6.47
N ILE A 192 5.03 15.31 7.55
CA ILE A 192 3.85 16.10 7.88
C ILE A 192 4.26 17.57 7.98
N VAL A 193 3.60 18.42 7.22
CA VAL A 193 3.78 19.87 7.23
C VAL A 193 2.47 20.51 7.67
N ALA A 194 2.56 21.49 8.57
CA ALA A 194 1.44 22.33 8.94
C ALA A 194 1.66 23.73 8.39
N ASP A 195 0.59 24.32 7.88
CA ASP A 195 0.51 25.71 7.48
C ASP A 195 -0.65 26.35 8.25
N ASP A 196 -0.40 27.53 8.83
CA ASP A 196 -1.40 28.36 9.49
C ASP A 196 -2.26 29.14 8.49
N GLY A 197 -2.01 28.94 7.19
CA GLY A 197 -2.70 29.58 6.08
C GLY A 197 -2.18 30.99 5.77
N SER A 198 -1.07 31.41 6.40
CA SER A 198 -0.46 32.71 6.18
C SER A 198 0.55 32.74 5.02
N SER A 199 1.05 31.58 4.60
CA SER A 199 2.09 31.46 3.58
C SER A 199 1.55 30.91 2.25
N PRO A 200 2.00 31.43 1.09
CA PRO A 200 1.74 30.78 -0.19
C PRO A 200 2.41 29.40 -0.20
N TYR A 201 1.66 28.43 -0.69
CA TYR A 201 1.97 27.00 -0.76
C TYR A 201 3.46 26.68 -1.00
N ILE A 202 4.09 25.98 -0.04
CA ILE A 202 5.39 25.33 -0.28
C ILE A 202 5.12 24.10 -1.14
N ALA A 203 5.49 24.18 -2.42
CA ALA A 203 5.54 23.01 -3.29
C ALA A 203 6.65 22.09 -2.78
N LEU A 204 6.26 20.98 -2.15
CA LEU A 204 7.20 19.88 -1.91
C LEU A 204 7.54 19.25 -3.27
N PRO A 205 8.82 18.94 -3.53
CA PRO A 205 9.22 18.33 -4.79
C PRO A 205 8.52 16.98 -4.96
N ASP A 206 8.05 16.72 -6.19
CA ASP A 206 7.44 15.44 -6.57
C ASP A 206 8.43 14.29 -6.34
N SER A 207 7.88 13.11 -6.07
CA SER A 207 8.52 11.89 -5.56
C SER A 207 9.68 11.33 -6.41
N GLY A 208 10.80 12.04 -6.47
CA GLY A 208 12.02 11.63 -7.18
C GLY A 208 13.27 12.46 -6.87
N GLU A 209 13.17 13.59 -6.16
CA GLU A 209 14.31 14.51 -5.96
C GLU A 209 15.02 14.42 -4.59
N TRP A 210 14.71 13.42 -3.77
CA TRP A 210 15.33 13.26 -2.43
C TRP A 210 16.75 12.65 -2.47
N ALA A 211 17.41 12.63 -3.63
CA ALA A 211 18.66 11.91 -3.81
C ALA A 211 19.92 12.65 -3.33
N ASP A 212 19.90 13.97 -3.12
CA ASP A 212 21.10 14.69 -2.69
C ASP A 212 20.74 15.81 -1.70
N GLY A 213 21.50 15.90 -0.60
CA GLY A 213 21.31 16.81 0.53
C GLY A 213 21.41 18.30 0.20
N GLN A 214 20.50 18.79 -0.63
CA GLN A 214 20.36 20.19 -0.98
C GLN A 214 19.85 20.97 0.25
N PRO A 215 20.56 22.04 0.68
CA PRO A 215 20.02 22.96 1.67
C PRO A 215 18.83 23.71 1.06
N TYR A 216 17.73 23.82 1.81
CA TYR A 216 16.59 24.63 1.37
C TYR A 216 16.64 26.00 2.05
N ILE A 217 16.27 27.04 1.30
CA ILE A 217 16.22 28.42 1.76
C ILE A 217 14.76 28.71 2.13
N ALA A 218 14.49 28.93 3.41
CA ALA A 218 13.19 29.36 3.89
C ALA A 218 12.88 30.78 3.39
N ALA A 219 11.59 31.14 3.34
CA ALA A 219 11.13 32.44 2.82
C ALA A 219 11.65 33.66 3.61
N ASN A 220 12.18 33.45 4.82
CA ASN A 220 12.89 34.45 5.63
C ASN A 220 14.39 34.58 5.29
N GLY A 221 14.88 33.84 4.29
CA GLY A 221 16.28 33.79 3.90
C GLY A 221 17.14 32.85 4.74
N GLU A 222 16.57 32.10 5.69
CA GLU A 222 17.32 31.15 6.51
C GLU A 222 17.60 29.86 5.73
N ILE A 223 18.87 29.44 5.73
CA ILE A 223 19.33 28.23 5.08
C ILE A 223 19.19 27.07 6.09
N HIS A 224 18.28 26.15 5.83
CA HIS A 224 18.14 24.92 6.62
C HIS A 224 18.82 23.76 5.90
N HIS A 225 19.79 23.14 6.57
CA HIS A 225 20.34 21.88 6.12
C HIS A 225 19.34 20.76 6.42
N ALA A 226 19.00 19.97 5.40
CA ALA A 226 18.36 18.68 5.62
C ALA A 226 19.28 17.84 6.51
N VAL A 227 18.84 17.53 7.73
CA VAL A 227 19.53 16.57 8.58
C VAL A 227 19.36 15.21 7.90
N ALA A 228 20.48 14.53 7.67
CA ALA A 228 20.54 13.22 7.02
C ALA A 228 19.49 12.25 7.61
N PRO A 229 18.93 11.33 6.79
CA PRO A 229 18.06 10.29 7.31
C PRO A 229 18.78 9.53 8.43
N VAL A 230 18.19 9.52 9.62
CA VAL A 230 18.67 8.69 10.73
C VAL A 230 18.53 7.24 10.26
N ALA A 231 19.67 6.56 10.22
CA ALA A 231 19.85 5.19 9.78
C ALA A 231 18.93 4.18 10.51
N ASP A 232 18.55 3.14 9.76
CA ASP A 232 18.11 1.81 10.19
C ASP A 232 17.53 1.69 11.60
N VAL A 233 16.20 1.73 11.69
CA VAL A 233 15.49 1.17 12.85
C VAL A 233 15.65 -0.36 12.79
N PRO A 234 16.31 -1.00 13.77
CA PRO A 234 16.52 -2.43 13.75
C PRO A 234 15.18 -3.16 13.91
N LEU A 235 15.01 -4.24 13.15
CA LEU A 235 13.92 -5.21 13.23
C LEU A 235 13.64 -5.61 14.68
N LEU A 236 12.53 -5.11 15.23
CA LEU A 236 11.87 -5.78 16.34
C LEU A 236 10.90 -6.79 15.72
N GLU A 237 11.28 -8.06 15.79
CA GLU A 237 10.39 -9.19 15.52
C GLU A 237 9.12 -9.05 16.38
N THR A 238 8.02 -8.59 15.79
CA THR A 238 6.69 -8.87 16.32
C THR A 238 6.31 -10.30 15.98
N ALA A 239 7.04 -11.26 16.55
CA ALA A 239 6.63 -12.64 16.66
C ALA A 239 5.48 -12.73 17.67
N ARG A 240 4.23 -12.53 17.23
CA ARG A 240 3.09 -13.04 17.98
C ARG A 240 3.01 -14.55 17.76
N GLY A 241 3.49 -15.27 18.77
CA GLY A 241 3.53 -16.71 18.86
C GLY A 241 2.21 -17.37 18.46
N ARG A 242 2.34 -18.31 17.52
CA ARG A 242 1.34 -19.33 17.25
C ARG A 242 1.29 -20.26 18.46
N ALA A 243 0.13 -20.37 19.11
CA ALA A 243 -0.08 -21.37 20.14
C ALA A 243 0.03 -22.77 19.50
N LEU A 244 1.11 -23.49 19.82
CA LEU A 244 1.20 -24.93 19.63
C LEU A 244 0.39 -25.57 20.77
N SER A 245 -0.84 -25.99 20.49
CA SER A 245 -1.51 -26.95 21.36
C SER A 245 -0.92 -28.32 21.06
N ASN A 246 0.01 -28.75 21.93
CA ASN A 246 0.50 -30.11 22.03
C ASN A 246 -0.68 -31.08 22.17
N GLY A 247 -0.90 -31.90 21.15
CA GLY A 247 -1.45 -33.23 21.34
C GLY A 247 -0.26 -34.18 21.37
N ASP A 248 -0.05 -34.86 22.49
CA ASP A 248 0.83 -36.03 22.56
C ASP A 248 0.02 -37.25 23.06
N PRO A 249 0.32 -38.46 22.53
CA PRO A 249 -0.39 -39.72 22.77
C PRO A 249 0.21 -40.45 24.01
N PRO A 250 -0.12 -41.71 24.39
CA PRO A 250 -0.81 -42.83 23.72
C PRO A 250 -2.34 -42.91 23.91
#